data_AF-A0A538IU60-F1
#
_entry.id   AF-A0A538IU60-F1
#
_cell.length_a   1.000
_cell.length_b   1.000
_cell.length_c   1.000
_cell.angle_alpha   90.00
_cell.angle_beta   90.00
_cell.angle_gamma   90.00
#
_symmetry.space_group_name_H-M   'P 1'
#
loop_
_entity.id
_entity.type
_entity.pdbx_description
1 polymer ?
#
loop_
_entity_poly.entity_id
_entity_poly.type
_entity_poly.pdbx_seq_one_letter_code
_entity_poly.pdbx_strand_id
1 'polypeptide(L)'
;MSSATAEKRAAKLRRLIEHHNHRYYVLDEPEISDAEYDALLDELRDLEAENPELRTPDSPTQRVGGKPLDKFEQVRHLQPMYSLANARNEEELRAWDVRVRRLAGEDAERIEYVSEPKIDGLAISLVYEDGILTRGATRGDGEIGEQVTQNLRTIKAIPLWIPDAPRLVEVRGEVYLPRSAFARLNEQRAEAGEPTFANPRNSAAGSIRQLDPAVAASRPLSMWCYGIGATDGIEHESHAAELEWLEGAGFKVAPDWKVHDDLEGLVEECRRWEADREALDYEIDGVVVKVNDLD
;
A
#
# COMPACT_ATOMS: atom_id res chain seq x y z
N MET A 1 -11.32 -33.76 13.29
CA MET A 1 -9.86 -34.00 13.09
C MET A 1 -9.15 -33.96 14.44
N SER A 2 -7.96 -34.54 14.61
CA SER A 2 -7.18 -34.26 15.84
C SER A 2 -6.73 -32.79 15.83
N SER A 3 -6.62 -32.15 17.00
CA SER A 3 -6.23 -30.72 17.12
C SER A 3 -4.93 -30.40 16.36
N ALA A 4 -3.91 -31.27 16.47
CA ALA A 4 -2.64 -31.11 15.73
C ALA A 4 -2.76 -31.25 14.20
N THR A 5 -3.83 -31.86 13.69
CA THR A 5 -4.11 -31.94 12.24
C THR A 5 -4.85 -30.69 11.77
N ALA A 6 -5.77 -30.16 12.58
CA ALA A 6 -6.50 -28.93 12.30
C ALA A 6 -5.55 -27.72 12.26
N GLU A 7 -4.63 -27.61 13.21
CA GLU A 7 -3.61 -26.54 13.26
C GLU A 7 -2.74 -26.54 11.98
N LYS A 8 -2.20 -27.70 11.60
CA LYS A 8 -1.39 -27.83 10.37
C LYS A 8 -2.19 -27.49 9.12
N ARG A 9 -3.47 -27.87 9.06
CA ARG A 9 -4.33 -27.56 7.91
C ARG A 9 -4.65 -26.06 7.85
N ALA A 10 -5.00 -25.44 8.97
CA ALA A 10 -5.25 -24.00 9.04
C ALA A 10 -4.01 -23.20 8.62
N ALA A 11 -2.82 -23.55 9.11
CA ALA A 11 -1.56 -22.92 8.71
C ALA A 11 -1.29 -23.06 7.19
N LYS A 12 -1.57 -24.24 6.62
CA LYS A 12 -1.45 -24.46 5.16
C LYS A 12 -2.45 -23.62 4.37
N LEU A 13 -3.71 -23.55 4.82
CA LEU A 13 -4.76 -22.77 4.16
C LEU A 13 -4.42 -21.28 4.18
N ARG A 14 -3.97 -20.72 5.31
CA ARG A 14 -3.53 -19.32 5.39
C ARG A 14 -2.46 -18.99 4.36
N ARG A 15 -1.42 -19.84 4.25
CA ARG A 15 -0.34 -19.66 3.26
C ARG A 15 -0.84 -19.71 1.83
N LEU A 16 -1.73 -20.67 1.51
CA LEU A 16 -2.31 -20.78 0.16
C LEU A 16 -3.20 -19.58 -0.18
N ILE A 17 -4.05 -19.17 0.75
CA ILE A 17 -4.95 -18.03 0.56
C ILE A 17 -4.14 -16.75 0.39
N GLU A 18 -3.12 -16.50 1.21
CA GLU A 18 -2.28 -15.31 1.06
C GLU A 18 -1.45 -15.35 -0.24
N HIS A 19 -0.95 -16.51 -0.66
CA HIS A 19 -0.33 -16.66 -1.99
C HIS A 19 -1.29 -16.26 -3.11
N HIS A 20 -2.52 -16.77 -3.10
CA HIS A 20 -3.51 -16.42 -4.13
C HIS A 20 -3.99 -14.97 -4.02
N ASN A 21 -4.06 -14.40 -2.81
CA ASN A 21 -4.30 -12.97 -2.61
C ASN A 21 -3.19 -12.13 -3.24
N HIS A 22 -1.94 -12.51 -3.04
CA HIS A 22 -0.80 -11.81 -3.65
C HIS A 22 -0.87 -11.88 -5.19
N ARG A 23 -1.05 -13.09 -5.75
CA ARG A 23 -1.20 -13.27 -7.21
C ARG A 23 -2.35 -12.42 -7.78
N TYR A 24 -3.51 -12.39 -7.11
CA TYR A 24 -4.69 -11.68 -7.59
C TYR A 24 -4.61 -10.16 -7.38
N TYR A 25 -4.35 -9.69 -6.15
CA TYR A 25 -4.50 -8.28 -5.79
C TYR A 25 -3.22 -7.45 -5.96
N VAL A 26 -2.06 -8.11 -5.94
CA VAL A 26 -0.74 -7.46 -6.06
C VAL A 26 -0.20 -7.59 -7.47
N LEU A 27 -0.09 -8.83 -7.97
CA LEU A 27 0.54 -9.11 -9.26
C LEU A 27 -0.42 -9.05 -10.46
N ASP A 28 -1.74 -9.05 -10.24
CA ASP A 28 -2.77 -9.11 -11.29
C ASP A 28 -2.64 -10.36 -12.21
N GLU A 29 -2.20 -11.48 -11.62
CA GLU A 29 -1.96 -12.76 -12.32
C GLU A 29 -2.59 -13.96 -11.57
N PRO A 30 -3.93 -14.04 -11.46
CA PRO A 30 -4.60 -15.09 -10.70
C PRO A 30 -4.33 -16.49 -11.26
N GLU A 31 -4.10 -17.46 -10.36
CA GLU A 31 -3.80 -18.86 -10.72
C GLU A 31 -5.01 -19.80 -10.58
N ILE A 32 -5.98 -19.42 -9.75
CA ILE A 32 -7.18 -20.19 -9.45
C ILE A 32 -8.43 -19.35 -9.67
N SER A 33 -9.56 -20.01 -9.88
CA SER A 33 -10.86 -19.35 -9.99
C SER A 33 -11.37 -18.84 -8.63
N ASP A 34 -12.27 -17.87 -8.67
CA ASP A 34 -12.94 -17.34 -7.47
C ASP A 34 -13.61 -18.46 -6.65
N ALA A 35 -14.22 -19.45 -7.32
CA ALA A 35 -14.87 -20.58 -6.66
C ALA A 35 -13.87 -21.49 -5.91
N GLU A 36 -12.67 -21.68 -6.46
CA GLU A 36 -11.60 -22.43 -5.80
C GLU A 36 -11.03 -21.66 -4.61
N TYR A 37 -10.87 -20.34 -4.75
CA TYR A 37 -10.45 -19.47 -3.66
C TYR A 37 -11.46 -19.48 -2.51
N ASP A 38 -12.75 -19.32 -2.82
CA ASP A 38 -13.83 -19.34 -1.84
C ASP A 38 -13.88 -20.67 -1.09
N ALA A 39 -13.66 -21.80 -1.77
CA ALA A 39 -13.57 -23.10 -1.13
C ALA A 39 -12.42 -23.20 -0.11
N LEU A 40 -11.25 -22.62 -0.41
CA LEU A 40 -10.13 -22.55 0.55
C LEU A 40 -10.48 -21.69 1.77
N LEU A 41 -11.11 -20.55 1.53
CA LEU A 41 -11.49 -19.60 2.59
C LEU A 41 -12.58 -20.16 3.49
N ASP A 42 -13.58 -20.83 2.92
CA ASP A 42 -14.67 -21.46 3.67
C ASP A 42 -14.15 -22.63 4.51
N GLU A 43 -13.24 -23.44 3.98
CA GLU A 43 -12.58 -24.49 4.77
C GLU A 43 -11.82 -23.91 5.98
N LEU A 44 -11.11 -22.78 5.78
CA LEU A 44 -10.41 -22.11 6.88
C LEU A 44 -11.40 -21.55 7.92
N ARG A 45 -12.52 -20.97 7.47
CA ARG A 45 -13.58 -20.44 8.35
C ARG A 45 -14.19 -21.55 9.21
N ASP A 46 -14.48 -22.70 8.62
CA ASP A 46 -15.05 -23.85 9.32
C ASP A 46 -14.06 -24.38 10.39
N LEU A 47 -12.79 -24.53 10.03
CA LEU A 47 -11.75 -24.93 10.99
C LEU A 47 -11.62 -23.96 12.16
N GLU A 48 -11.65 -22.66 11.89
CA GLU A 48 -11.57 -21.61 12.90
C GLU A 48 -12.86 -21.44 13.71
N ALA A 49 -14.00 -21.90 13.20
CA ALA A 49 -15.25 -21.96 13.96
C ALA A 49 -15.28 -23.16 14.91
N GLU A 50 -14.79 -24.32 14.46
CA GLU A 50 -14.67 -25.52 15.27
C GLU A 50 -13.55 -25.43 16.33
N ASN A 51 -12.50 -24.65 16.05
CA ASN A 51 -11.31 -24.50 16.89
C ASN A 51 -10.98 -23.00 17.05
N PRO A 52 -11.67 -22.27 17.94
CA PRO A 52 -11.52 -20.81 18.09
C PRO A 52 -10.08 -20.35 18.39
N GLU A 53 -9.26 -21.19 19.01
CA GLU A 53 -7.85 -20.94 19.28
C GLU A 53 -6.99 -20.85 18.01
N LEU A 54 -7.47 -21.38 16.89
CA LEU A 54 -6.77 -21.26 15.62
C LEU A 54 -6.90 -19.85 15.05
N ARG A 55 -7.89 -19.03 15.43
CA ARG A 55 -8.07 -17.67 14.87
C ARG A 55 -6.91 -16.77 15.29
N THR A 56 -6.05 -16.43 14.33
CA THR A 56 -4.92 -15.53 14.54
C THR A 56 -5.19 -14.14 13.93
N PRO A 57 -4.54 -13.06 14.44
CA PRO A 57 -4.75 -11.70 13.93
C PRO A 57 -4.38 -11.49 12.46
N ASP A 58 -3.52 -12.35 11.91
CA ASP A 58 -3.06 -12.38 10.52
C ASP A 58 -3.91 -13.29 9.60
N SER A 59 -4.92 -13.98 10.16
CA SER A 59 -5.74 -14.89 9.36
C SER A 59 -6.55 -14.11 8.30
N PRO A 60 -6.61 -14.59 7.04
CA PRO A 60 -7.40 -13.97 5.97
C PRO A 60 -8.89 -13.85 6.30
N THR A 61 -9.40 -14.69 7.21
CA THR A 61 -10.78 -14.62 7.70
C THR A 61 -11.08 -13.33 8.47
N GLN A 62 -10.06 -12.63 8.97
CA GLN A 62 -10.18 -11.37 9.68
C GLN A 62 -10.43 -10.15 8.76
N ARG A 63 -10.30 -10.31 7.43
CA ARG A 63 -10.40 -9.21 6.45
C ARG A 63 -11.81 -8.62 6.31
N VAL A 64 -12.85 -9.25 6.86
CA VAL A 64 -14.22 -8.69 6.89
C VAL A 64 -14.39 -7.50 7.85
N GLY A 65 -13.37 -7.23 8.67
CA GLY A 65 -13.44 -6.21 9.72
C GLY A 65 -14.07 -6.72 11.02
N GLY A 66 -13.91 -5.92 12.07
CA GLY A 66 -14.49 -6.19 13.39
C GLY A 66 -15.84 -5.51 13.61
N LYS A 67 -16.22 -5.36 14.88
CA LYS A 67 -17.36 -4.52 15.26
C LYS A 67 -17.06 -3.04 14.94
N PRO A 68 -18.07 -2.22 14.65
CA PRO A 68 -17.89 -0.78 14.49
C PRO A 68 -17.17 -0.16 15.69
N LEU A 69 -16.26 0.77 15.40
CA LEU A 69 -15.52 1.55 16.39
C LEU A 69 -16.38 2.72 16.90
N ASP A 70 -16.20 3.09 18.17
CA ASP A 70 -16.82 4.32 18.70
C ASP A 70 -16.14 5.59 18.14
N LYS A 71 -14.82 5.51 17.97
CA LYS A 71 -13.96 6.57 17.44
C LYS A 71 -12.60 6.00 17.00
N PHE A 72 -11.87 6.75 16.18
CA PHE A 72 -10.45 6.49 15.95
C PHE A 72 -9.60 7.08 17.07
N GLU A 73 -8.55 6.35 17.43
CA GLU A 73 -7.52 6.86 18.34
C GLU A 73 -6.47 7.63 17.55
N GLN A 74 -5.94 8.70 18.16
CA GLN A 74 -4.77 9.38 17.62
C GLN A 74 -3.51 8.58 17.96
N VAL A 75 -2.61 8.47 17.00
CA VAL A 75 -1.33 7.79 17.19
C VAL A 75 -0.19 8.60 16.60
N ARG A 76 0.92 8.66 17.33
CA ARG A 76 2.16 9.27 16.86
C ARG A 76 2.90 8.28 15.95
N HIS A 77 3.37 8.76 14.81
CA HIS A 77 4.21 7.98 13.89
C HIS A 77 5.58 7.70 14.52
N LEU A 78 6.17 6.54 14.20
CA LEU A 78 7.49 6.15 14.73
C LEU A 78 8.58 7.09 14.22
N GLN A 79 8.43 7.53 12.98
CA GLN A 79 9.19 8.62 12.36
C GLN A 79 8.22 9.59 11.67
N PRO A 80 8.54 10.89 11.57
CA PRO A 80 7.69 11.83 10.84
C PRO A 80 7.45 11.41 9.37
N MET A 81 6.24 11.66 8.87
CA MET A 81 5.85 11.51 7.47
C MET A 81 5.92 12.87 6.77
N TYR A 82 7.10 13.18 6.23
CA TYR A 82 7.38 14.46 5.58
C TYR A 82 6.54 14.70 4.33
N SER A 83 6.30 15.98 4.04
CA SER A 83 5.83 16.42 2.73
C SER A 83 7.01 16.65 1.80
N LEU A 84 6.78 16.47 0.50
CA LEU A 84 7.76 16.77 -0.52
C LEU A 84 7.70 18.26 -0.94
N ALA A 85 8.85 18.79 -1.35
CA ALA A 85 8.89 20.05 -2.09
C ALA A 85 8.27 19.86 -3.48
N ASN A 86 7.69 20.93 -4.04
CA ASN A 86 7.06 20.88 -5.36
C ASN A 86 7.94 21.56 -6.40
N ALA A 87 8.04 20.95 -7.58
CA ALA A 87 8.48 21.56 -8.82
C ALA A 87 7.31 21.54 -9.80
N ARG A 88 6.93 22.69 -10.35
CA ARG A 88 5.75 22.84 -11.23
C ARG A 88 6.07 22.83 -12.71
N ASN A 89 7.35 22.89 -13.06
CA ASN A 89 7.83 22.91 -14.42
C ASN A 89 9.27 22.40 -14.47
N GLU A 90 9.77 22.20 -15.69
CA GLU A 90 11.12 21.73 -15.95
C GLU A 90 12.21 22.67 -15.40
N GLU A 91 12.00 23.98 -15.43
CA GLU A 91 12.97 24.96 -14.91
C GLU A 91 13.16 24.80 -13.39
N GLU A 92 12.07 24.59 -12.65
CA GLU A 92 12.10 24.32 -11.22
C GLU A 92 12.76 22.97 -10.89
N LEU A 93 12.52 21.94 -11.72
CA LEU A 93 13.17 20.62 -11.56
C LEU A 93 14.69 20.72 -11.83
N ARG A 94 15.10 21.43 -12.89
CA ARG A 94 16.51 21.71 -13.18
C ARG A 94 17.17 22.53 -12.06
N ALA A 95 16.47 23.51 -11.52
CA ALA A 95 16.97 24.27 -10.38
C ALA A 95 17.12 23.39 -9.11
N TRP A 96 16.29 22.36 -8.94
CA TRP A 96 16.43 21.37 -7.87
C TRP A 96 17.65 20.48 -8.08
N ASP A 97 17.89 19.93 -9.27
CA ASP A 97 19.09 19.15 -9.59
C ASP A 97 20.38 19.94 -9.33
N VAL A 98 20.43 21.23 -9.68
CA VAL A 98 21.58 22.10 -9.36
C VAL A 98 21.83 22.17 -7.86
N ARG A 99 20.78 22.23 -7.03
CA ARG A 99 20.93 22.22 -5.56
C ARG A 99 21.39 20.85 -5.05
N VAL A 100 20.84 19.77 -5.60
CA VAL A 100 21.24 18.39 -5.26
C VAL A 100 22.72 18.17 -5.55
N ARG A 101 23.18 18.47 -6.77
CA ARG A 101 24.60 18.36 -7.17
C ARG A 101 25.52 19.18 -6.28
N ARG A 102 25.10 20.39 -5.90
CA ARG A 102 25.87 21.23 -4.98
C ARG A 102 25.98 20.62 -3.58
N LEU A 103 24.96 19.93 -3.11
CA LEU A 103 24.95 19.27 -1.79
C LEU A 103 25.75 17.97 -1.80
N ALA A 104 25.68 17.20 -2.89
CA ALA A 104 26.43 15.95 -3.07
C ALA A 104 27.95 16.15 -3.12
N GLY A 105 28.41 17.36 -3.49
CA GLY A 105 29.84 17.71 -3.52
C GLY A 105 30.52 17.37 -4.84
N GLU A 106 31.78 17.77 -4.98
CA GLU A 106 32.56 17.62 -6.22
C GLU A 106 32.96 16.16 -6.52
N ASP A 107 32.91 15.28 -5.51
CA ASP A 107 33.26 13.86 -5.61
C ASP A 107 32.08 12.99 -6.11
N ALA A 108 30.87 13.55 -6.22
CA ALA A 108 29.72 12.86 -6.78
C ALA A 108 29.84 12.81 -8.32
N GLU A 109 30.54 11.81 -8.84
CA GLU A 109 30.77 11.64 -10.29
C GLU A 109 29.44 11.50 -11.07
N ARG A 110 28.41 10.93 -10.44
CA ARG A 110 27.07 10.72 -11.01
C ARG A 110 26.01 10.80 -9.91
N ILE A 111 24.86 11.38 -10.24
CA ILE A 111 23.67 11.35 -9.37
C ILE A 111 22.58 10.63 -10.14
N GLU A 112 22.16 9.50 -9.60
CA GLU A 112 21.02 8.75 -10.10
C GLU A 112 19.75 9.23 -9.40
N TYR A 113 18.64 9.17 -10.13
CA TYR A 113 17.33 9.58 -9.66
C TYR A 113 16.34 8.44 -9.80
N VAL A 114 15.39 8.33 -8.88
CA VAL A 114 14.22 7.46 -9.04
C VAL A 114 12.99 8.32 -9.31
N SER A 115 12.24 7.94 -10.34
CA SER A 115 10.91 8.51 -10.63
C SER A 115 9.81 7.51 -10.28
N GLU A 116 8.77 7.96 -9.58
CA GLU A 116 7.59 7.18 -9.26
C GLU A 116 6.31 7.98 -9.59
N PRO A 117 5.21 7.36 -10.03
CA PRO A 117 3.95 8.06 -10.18
C PRO A 117 3.47 8.59 -8.82
N LYS A 118 3.14 9.88 -8.75
CA LYS A 118 2.61 10.48 -7.51
C LYS A 118 1.12 10.18 -7.41
N ILE A 119 0.79 9.09 -6.71
CA ILE A 119 -0.58 8.60 -6.54
C ILE A 119 -1.44 9.65 -5.79
N ASP A 120 -2.62 9.95 -6.32
CA ASP A 120 -3.58 10.83 -5.65
C ASP A 120 -4.53 10.01 -4.75
N GLY A 121 -4.16 9.89 -3.47
CA GLY A 121 -4.90 9.08 -2.51
C GLY A 121 -4.83 9.60 -1.08
N LEU A 122 -4.77 8.64 -0.15
CA LEU A 122 -4.55 8.88 1.27
C LEU A 122 -3.27 8.17 1.72
N ALA A 123 -2.28 8.95 2.13
CA ALA A 123 -1.04 8.45 2.71
C ALA A 123 -1.28 7.66 4.01
N ILE A 124 -0.73 6.44 4.06
CA ILE A 124 -0.85 5.47 5.13
C ILE A 124 0.54 5.03 5.60
N SER A 125 0.66 4.78 6.90
CA SER A 125 1.76 4.07 7.55
C SER A 125 1.26 2.73 8.09
N LEU A 126 1.98 1.64 7.80
CA LEU A 126 1.71 0.28 8.23
C LEU A 126 2.89 -0.23 9.06
N VAL A 127 2.68 -0.54 10.32
CA VAL A 127 3.70 -1.10 11.21
C VAL A 127 3.49 -2.59 11.33
N TYR A 128 4.55 -3.31 11.01
CA TYR A 128 4.67 -4.74 11.18
C TYR A 128 5.65 -5.04 12.31
N GLU A 129 5.25 -5.90 13.24
CA GLU A 129 6.09 -6.43 14.30
C GLU A 129 6.20 -7.94 14.13
N ASP A 130 7.43 -8.46 14.06
CA ASP A 130 7.72 -9.87 13.74
C ASP A 130 6.94 -10.37 12.50
N GLY A 131 6.83 -9.49 11.50
CA GLY A 131 6.12 -9.74 10.24
C GLY A 131 4.60 -9.61 10.29
N ILE A 132 3.97 -9.39 11.45
CA ILE A 132 2.50 -9.28 11.56
C ILE A 132 2.07 -7.81 11.54
N LEU A 133 1.04 -7.46 10.76
CA LEU A 133 0.46 -6.10 10.78
C LEU A 133 -0.19 -5.78 12.13
N THR A 134 0.49 -4.98 12.95
CA THR A 134 0.01 -4.61 14.28
C THR A 134 -0.68 -3.26 14.30
N ARG A 135 -0.26 -2.31 13.44
CA ARG A 135 -0.84 -0.97 13.40
C ARG A 135 -0.87 -0.40 12.00
N GLY A 136 -1.98 0.23 11.63
CA GLY A 136 -2.07 1.07 10.45
C GLY A 136 -2.61 2.45 10.81
N ALA A 137 -2.01 3.50 10.26
CA ALA A 137 -2.34 4.88 10.59
C ALA A 137 -2.42 5.77 9.35
N THR A 138 -3.34 6.75 9.38
CA THR A 138 -3.36 7.83 8.39
C THR A 138 -2.18 8.78 8.62
N ARG A 139 -1.75 9.51 7.59
CA ARG A 139 -0.68 10.52 7.76
C ARG A 139 -1.01 11.59 8.80
N GLY A 140 -2.26 12.08 8.81
CA GLY A 140 -2.67 13.22 9.64
C GLY A 140 -1.84 14.47 9.33
N ASP A 141 -1.22 15.06 10.37
CA ASP A 141 -0.35 16.23 10.22
C ASP A 141 1.11 15.88 9.85
N GLY A 142 1.44 14.58 9.78
CA GLY A 142 2.78 14.06 9.53
C GLY A 142 3.49 13.58 10.78
N GLU A 143 3.07 14.00 11.98
CA GLU A 143 3.54 13.45 13.26
C GLU A 143 2.49 12.59 13.95
N ILE A 144 1.23 13.01 13.89
CA ILE A 144 0.08 12.37 14.53
C ILE A 144 -0.97 12.05 13.46
N GLY A 145 -1.30 10.76 13.39
CA GLY A 145 -2.33 10.19 12.53
C GLY A 145 -3.53 9.65 13.31
N GLU A 146 -4.49 9.12 12.57
CA GLU A 146 -5.59 8.30 13.12
C GLU A 146 -5.25 6.83 12.94
N GLN A 147 -5.40 6.03 14.00
CA GLN A 147 -5.22 4.58 13.94
C GLN A 147 -6.42 3.94 13.24
N VAL A 148 -6.21 3.48 12.01
CA VAL A 148 -7.24 2.93 11.11
C VAL A 148 -6.95 1.47 10.72
N THR A 149 -6.22 0.74 11.58
CA THR A 149 -5.77 -0.65 11.36
C THR A 149 -6.90 -1.57 10.89
N GLN A 150 -8.08 -1.51 11.51
CA GLN A 150 -9.19 -2.39 11.15
C GLN A 150 -9.67 -2.19 9.71
N ASN A 151 -9.68 -0.94 9.24
CA ASN A 151 -10.11 -0.61 7.87
C ASN A 151 -9.02 -0.98 6.86
N LEU A 152 -7.75 -0.82 7.22
CA LEU A 152 -6.64 -1.21 6.34
C LEU A 152 -6.55 -2.73 6.16
N ARG A 153 -6.88 -3.52 7.19
CA ARG A 153 -6.92 -4.99 7.08
C ARG A 153 -7.94 -5.49 6.04
N THR A 154 -8.94 -4.69 5.70
CA THR A 154 -9.94 -5.08 4.69
C THR A 154 -9.43 -4.91 3.26
N ILE A 155 -8.35 -4.14 3.06
CA ILE A 155 -7.70 -3.98 1.76
C ILE A 155 -6.91 -5.24 1.44
N LYS A 156 -7.35 -5.97 0.42
CA LYS A 156 -6.75 -7.26 0.04
C LYS A 156 -5.34 -7.15 -0.52
N ALA A 157 -4.95 -5.99 -1.05
CA ALA A 157 -3.59 -5.69 -1.48
C ALA A 157 -2.61 -5.44 -0.32
N ILE A 158 -3.09 -5.28 0.92
CA ILE A 158 -2.23 -5.15 2.10
C ILE A 158 -1.98 -6.54 2.68
N PRO A 159 -0.71 -7.00 2.75
CA PRO A 159 -0.38 -8.26 3.40
C PRO A 159 -0.64 -8.13 4.91
N LEU A 160 -1.31 -9.11 5.51
CA LEU A 160 -1.48 -9.16 6.97
C LEU A 160 -0.24 -9.73 7.68
N TRP A 161 0.57 -10.47 6.93
CA TRP A 161 1.81 -11.08 7.36
C TRP A 161 2.86 -11.01 6.24
N ILE A 162 4.11 -10.77 6.62
CA ILE A 162 5.27 -10.74 5.73
C ILE A 162 6.23 -11.86 6.17
N PRO A 163 6.66 -12.74 5.25
CA PRO A 163 7.67 -13.75 5.55
C PRO A 163 9.04 -13.13 5.79
N ASP A 164 9.84 -13.73 6.69
CA ASP A 164 11.24 -13.37 6.95
C ASP A 164 11.46 -11.86 7.25
N ALA A 165 10.44 -11.22 7.83
CA ALA A 165 10.46 -9.80 8.16
C ALA A 165 11.40 -9.48 9.33
N PRO A 166 11.95 -8.25 9.40
CA PRO A 166 12.63 -7.77 10.59
C PRO A 166 11.68 -7.71 11.79
N ARG A 167 12.26 -7.55 12.99
CA ARG A 167 11.48 -7.41 14.22
C ARG A 167 10.48 -6.25 14.15
N LEU A 168 10.86 -5.17 13.48
CA LEU A 168 10.04 -4.00 13.25
C LEU A 168 10.27 -3.47 11.84
N VAL A 169 9.20 -3.20 11.11
CA VAL A 169 9.24 -2.40 9.88
C VAL A 169 7.97 -1.58 9.72
N GLU A 170 8.14 -0.30 9.45
CA GLU A 170 7.09 0.62 9.05
C GLU A 170 7.11 0.75 7.53
N VAL A 171 6.04 0.35 6.85
CA VAL A 171 5.87 0.52 5.40
C VAL A 171 4.91 1.68 5.13
N ARG A 172 5.26 2.51 4.17
CA ARG A 172 4.52 3.71 3.78
C ARG A 172 4.01 3.58 2.35
N GLY A 173 2.80 4.08 2.14
CA GLY A 173 2.15 4.00 0.85
C GLY A 173 0.93 4.89 0.75
N GLU A 174 0.25 4.79 -0.39
CA GLU A 174 -0.96 5.54 -0.70
C GLU A 174 -2.13 4.57 -0.90
N VAL A 175 -3.17 4.70 -0.08
CA VAL A 175 -4.45 4.04 -0.36
C VAL A 175 -5.20 4.85 -1.39
N TYR A 176 -5.67 4.18 -2.43
CA TYR A 176 -6.39 4.80 -3.54
C TYR A 176 -7.58 3.93 -3.96
N LEU A 177 -8.38 4.48 -4.86
CA LEU A 177 -9.51 3.78 -5.47
C LEU A 177 -9.28 3.72 -6.99
N PRO A 178 -9.15 2.53 -7.61
CA PRO A 178 -8.99 2.43 -9.06
C PRO A 178 -10.15 3.08 -9.80
N ARG A 179 -9.89 3.75 -10.93
CA ARG A 179 -10.90 4.49 -11.71
C ARG A 179 -12.00 3.59 -12.22
N SER A 180 -11.65 2.42 -12.75
CA SER A 180 -12.59 1.41 -13.22
C SER A 180 -13.49 0.93 -12.08
N ALA A 181 -12.92 0.72 -10.89
CA ALA A 181 -13.64 0.28 -9.71
C ALA A 181 -14.55 1.39 -9.14
N PHE A 182 -14.09 2.64 -9.16
CA PHE A 182 -14.89 3.82 -8.81
C PHE A 182 -16.08 4.01 -9.75
N ALA A 183 -15.86 3.86 -11.06
CA ALA A 183 -16.93 3.96 -12.05
C ALA A 183 -18.03 2.92 -11.81
N ARG A 184 -17.64 1.64 -11.63
CA ARG A 184 -18.57 0.56 -11.27
C ARG A 184 -19.32 0.83 -9.96
N LEU A 185 -18.62 1.35 -8.95
CA LEU A 185 -19.23 1.70 -7.67
C LEU A 185 -20.28 2.81 -7.83
N ASN A 186 -20.00 3.84 -8.62
CA ASN A 186 -20.95 4.90 -8.88
C ASN A 186 -22.15 4.44 -9.73
N GLU A 187 -21.94 3.54 -10.68
CA GLU A 187 -23.01 2.90 -11.46
C GLU A 187 -23.98 2.16 -10.54
N GLN A 188 -23.47 1.27 -9.68
CA GLN A 188 -24.29 0.53 -8.70
C GLN A 188 -25.07 1.47 -7.77
N ARG A 189 -24.46 2.59 -7.34
CA ARG A 189 -25.13 3.59 -6.50
C ARG A 189 -26.25 4.31 -7.26
N ALA A 190 -26.01 4.68 -8.51
CA ALA A 190 -27.01 5.33 -9.35
C ALA A 190 -28.21 4.40 -9.62
N GLU A 191 -27.96 3.12 -9.89
CA GLU A 191 -29.00 2.09 -10.03
C GLU A 191 -29.83 1.91 -8.76
N ALA A 192 -29.19 2.01 -7.59
CA ALA A 192 -29.85 1.96 -6.29
C ALA A 192 -30.55 3.28 -5.89
N GLY A 193 -30.47 4.35 -6.70
CA GLY A 193 -31.03 5.66 -6.40
C GLY A 193 -30.27 6.44 -5.32
N GLU A 194 -29.02 6.05 -5.03
CA GLU A 194 -28.16 6.71 -4.05
C GLU A 194 -27.29 7.81 -4.70
N PRO A 195 -26.87 8.84 -3.94
CA PRO A 195 -25.92 9.83 -4.44
C PRO A 195 -24.58 9.20 -4.84
N THR A 196 -24.07 9.57 -6.01
CA THR A 196 -22.73 9.19 -6.46
C THR A 196 -21.65 9.93 -5.70
N PHE A 197 -20.45 9.36 -5.68
CA PHE A 197 -19.28 10.00 -5.14
C PHE A 197 -18.63 10.96 -6.14
N ALA A 198 -17.99 12.01 -5.63
CA ALA A 198 -17.44 13.09 -6.44
C ALA A 198 -16.11 12.74 -7.12
N ASN A 199 -15.16 12.13 -6.40
CA ASN A 199 -13.86 11.71 -6.95
C ASN A 199 -13.27 10.52 -6.18
N PRO A 200 -12.38 9.73 -6.82
CA PRO A 200 -11.73 8.57 -6.22
C PRO A 200 -11.01 8.87 -4.90
N ARG A 201 -10.22 9.96 -4.84
CA ARG A 201 -9.44 10.33 -3.65
C ARG A 201 -10.30 10.52 -2.40
N ASN A 202 -11.34 11.34 -2.49
CA ASN A 202 -12.25 11.61 -1.38
C ASN A 202 -13.03 10.36 -0.98
N SER A 203 -13.39 9.51 -1.95
CA SER A 203 -14.00 8.21 -1.68
C SER A 203 -13.06 7.28 -0.93
N ALA A 204 -11.78 7.21 -1.32
CA ALA A 204 -10.78 6.40 -0.63
C ALA A 204 -10.59 6.88 0.81
N ALA A 205 -10.34 8.18 0.99
CA ALA A 205 -10.14 8.77 2.32
C ALA A 205 -11.38 8.63 3.21
N GLY A 206 -12.57 8.89 2.66
CA GLY A 206 -13.83 8.72 3.39
C GLY A 206 -14.11 7.28 3.77
N SER A 207 -13.72 6.31 2.94
CA SER A 207 -13.88 4.87 3.21
C SER A 207 -12.96 4.40 4.34
N ILE A 208 -11.69 4.84 4.34
CA ILE A 208 -10.74 4.53 5.41
C ILE A 208 -11.11 5.17 6.75
N ARG A 209 -11.89 6.25 6.74
CA ARG A 209 -12.37 6.92 7.95
C ARG A 209 -13.80 6.51 8.34
N GLN A 210 -14.29 5.37 7.87
CA GLN A 210 -15.55 4.81 8.36
C GLN A 210 -15.35 4.08 9.68
N LEU A 211 -16.18 4.39 10.67
CA LEU A 211 -16.13 3.69 11.97
C LEU A 211 -16.53 2.23 11.86
N ASP A 212 -17.39 1.89 10.89
CA ASP A 212 -17.73 0.52 10.57
C ASP A 212 -16.78 -0.03 9.49
N PRO A 213 -15.90 -0.99 9.83
CA PRO A 213 -14.96 -1.56 8.87
C PRO A 213 -15.63 -2.36 7.76
N ALA A 214 -16.88 -2.82 7.94
CA ALA A 214 -17.64 -3.48 6.87
C ALA A 214 -17.91 -2.52 5.71
N VAL A 215 -18.07 -1.21 6.00
CA VAL A 215 -18.19 -0.19 4.95
C VAL A 215 -16.88 -0.08 4.20
N ALA A 216 -15.73 -0.02 4.87
CA ALA A 216 -14.42 -0.02 4.21
C ALA A 216 -14.20 -1.29 3.36
N ALA A 217 -14.55 -2.47 3.88
CA ALA A 217 -14.45 -3.75 3.18
C ALA A 217 -15.30 -3.82 1.90
N SER A 218 -16.44 -3.12 1.87
CA SER A 218 -17.30 -3.04 0.69
C SER A 218 -16.74 -2.17 -0.44
N ARG A 219 -15.68 -1.41 -0.17
CA ARG A 219 -15.11 -0.44 -1.11
C ARG A 219 -13.93 -1.11 -1.81
N PRO A 220 -13.81 -1.01 -3.15
CA PRO A 220 -12.74 -1.66 -3.89
C PRO A 220 -11.43 -0.89 -3.79
N LEU A 221 -10.96 -0.66 -2.57
CA LEU A 221 -9.73 0.05 -2.26
C LEU A 221 -8.51 -0.80 -2.61
N SER A 222 -7.42 -0.11 -2.99
CA SER A 222 -6.11 -0.72 -3.17
C SER A 222 -5.05 0.19 -2.54
N MET A 223 -3.80 -0.27 -2.53
CA MET A 223 -2.68 0.47 -1.96
C MET A 223 -1.43 0.28 -2.82
N TRP A 224 -0.69 1.36 -3.05
CA TRP A 224 0.67 1.32 -3.57
C TRP A 224 1.65 1.66 -2.43
N CYS A 225 2.68 0.85 -2.22
CA CYS A 225 3.76 1.10 -1.27
C CYS A 225 4.94 1.74 -2.00
N TYR A 226 5.60 2.69 -1.34
CA TYR A 226 6.68 3.49 -1.96
C TYR A 226 7.82 3.82 -1.01
N GLY A 227 7.79 3.28 0.22
CA GLY A 227 8.96 3.35 1.07
C GLY A 227 8.81 2.81 2.47
N ILE A 228 9.91 2.88 3.21
CA ILE A 228 10.08 2.38 4.56
C ILE A 228 10.30 3.56 5.52
N GLY A 229 9.69 3.48 6.70
CA GLY A 229 9.91 4.39 7.82
C GLY A 229 10.82 3.75 8.88
N ALA A 230 10.35 3.71 10.13
CA ALA A 230 11.11 3.06 11.19
C ALA A 230 11.30 1.55 10.93
N THR A 231 12.53 1.07 11.01
CA THR A 231 12.87 -0.35 10.83
C THR A 231 13.93 -0.79 11.84
N ASP A 232 14.01 -2.09 12.12
CA ASP A 232 15.04 -2.71 12.96
C ASP A 232 15.91 -3.65 12.12
N GLY A 233 17.04 -3.12 11.63
CA GLY A 233 18.07 -3.92 10.96
C GLY A 233 17.91 -4.10 9.46
N ILE A 234 17.02 -3.33 8.81
CA ILE A 234 17.05 -3.16 7.35
C ILE A 234 17.78 -1.86 7.03
N GLU A 235 18.82 -1.96 6.21
CA GLU A 235 19.49 -0.83 5.58
C GLU A 235 19.51 -1.10 4.07
N HIS A 236 19.22 -0.06 3.29
CA HIS A 236 19.25 -0.11 1.83
C HIS A 236 20.28 0.92 1.35
N GLU A 237 21.07 0.55 0.36
CA GLU A 237 22.04 1.46 -0.27
C GLU A 237 21.34 2.46 -1.21
N SER A 238 20.13 2.15 -1.67
CA SER A 238 19.38 3.01 -2.58
C SER A 238 17.87 2.89 -2.40
N HIS A 239 17.15 3.93 -2.84
CA HIS A 239 15.69 3.94 -2.92
C HIS A 239 15.17 2.85 -3.87
N ALA A 240 15.88 2.55 -4.95
CA ALA A 240 15.54 1.41 -5.82
C ALA A 240 15.61 0.08 -5.07
N ALA A 241 16.66 -0.16 -4.27
CA ALA A 241 16.78 -1.37 -3.46
C ALA A 241 15.67 -1.47 -2.38
N GLU A 242 15.20 -0.33 -1.87
CA GLU A 242 14.04 -0.27 -0.97
C GLU A 242 12.74 -0.69 -1.67
N LEU A 243 12.50 -0.22 -2.90
CA LEU A 243 11.34 -0.62 -3.71
C LEU A 243 11.38 -2.11 -4.06
N GLU A 244 12.55 -2.63 -4.45
CA GLU A 244 12.75 -4.06 -4.73
C GLU A 244 12.51 -4.93 -3.48
N TRP A 245 12.92 -4.45 -2.30
CA TRP A 245 12.63 -5.13 -1.04
C TRP A 245 11.12 -5.16 -0.75
N LEU A 246 10.41 -4.05 -0.97
CA LEU A 246 8.96 -4.00 -0.81
C LEU A 246 8.26 -5.00 -1.72
N GLU A 247 8.65 -5.07 -3.00
CA GLU A 247 8.13 -6.07 -3.95
C GLU A 247 8.42 -7.50 -3.48
N GLY A 248 9.66 -7.78 -3.07
CA GLY A 248 10.07 -9.09 -2.55
C GLY A 248 9.35 -9.50 -1.26
N ALA A 249 8.97 -8.53 -0.44
CA ALA A 249 8.18 -8.72 0.78
C ALA A 249 6.67 -8.90 0.49
N GLY A 250 6.24 -8.84 -0.77
CA GLY A 250 4.85 -9.06 -1.19
C GLY A 250 3.98 -7.80 -1.14
N PHE A 251 4.58 -6.62 -1.07
CA PHE A 251 3.86 -5.37 -1.20
C PHE A 251 3.63 -5.01 -2.66
N LYS A 252 2.51 -4.33 -2.89
CA LYS A 252 2.18 -3.76 -4.18
C LYS A 252 2.92 -2.45 -4.39
N VAL A 253 3.91 -2.43 -5.27
CA VAL A 253 4.72 -1.24 -5.65
C VAL A 253 4.38 -0.83 -7.08
N ALA A 254 4.34 0.48 -7.35
CA ALA A 254 3.85 1.00 -8.63
C ALA A 254 4.73 0.53 -9.81
N PRO A 255 4.22 -0.21 -10.81
CA PRO A 255 5.02 -1.01 -11.74
C PRO A 255 5.94 -0.23 -12.70
N ASP A 256 5.78 1.08 -12.80
CA ASP A 256 6.50 1.96 -13.75
C ASP A 256 7.48 2.91 -13.04
N TRP A 257 7.96 2.56 -11.85
CA TRP A 257 9.09 3.27 -11.24
C TRP A 257 10.36 3.01 -12.05
N LYS A 258 11.26 3.99 -12.14
CA LYS A 258 12.50 3.88 -12.94
C LYS A 258 13.66 4.61 -12.29
N VAL A 259 14.85 4.01 -12.43
CA VAL A 259 16.13 4.67 -12.17
C VAL A 259 16.58 5.43 -13.41
N HIS A 260 17.00 6.66 -13.22
CA HIS A 260 17.52 7.56 -14.23
C HIS A 260 18.96 7.91 -13.91
N ASP A 261 19.79 7.68 -14.92
CA ASP A 261 21.23 7.91 -14.91
C ASP A 261 21.63 9.40 -14.85
N ASP A 262 20.71 10.28 -15.26
CA ASP A 262 20.86 11.72 -15.30
C ASP A 262 19.49 12.44 -15.28
N LEU A 263 19.55 13.77 -15.27
CA LEU A 263 18.38 14.64 -15.26
C LEU A 263 17.59 14.60 -16.58
N GLU A 264 18.24 14.37 -17.72
CA GLU A 264 17.54 14.41 -19.01
C GLU A 264 16.59 13.21 -19.15
N GLY A 265 17.07 12.01 -18.78
CA GLY A 265 16.20 10.82 -18.72
C GLY A 265 15.01 11.02 -17.78
N LEU A 266 15.25 11.64 -16.62
CA LEU A 266 14.20 11.98 -15.67
C LEU A 266 13.16 12.97 -16.25
N VAL A 267 13.62 14.01 -16.96
CA VAL A 267 12.73 15.00 -17.59
C VAL A 267 11.87 14.35 -18.68
N GLU A 268 12.46 13.47 -19.49
CA GLU A 268 11.73 12.70 -20.51
C GLU A 268 10.65 11.83 -19.87
N GLU A 269 10.97 11.16 -18.76
CA GLU A 269 10.01 10.33 -18.03
C GLU A 269 8.88 11.15 -17.40
N CYS A 270 9.16 12.34 -16.87
CA CYS A 270 8.13 13.26 -16.39
C CYS A 270 7.14 13.66 -17.51
N ARG A 271 7.64 13.95 -18.71
CA ARG A 271 6.81 14.27 -19.88
C ARG A 271 5.97 13.07 -20.34
N ARG A 272 6.55 11.86 -20.28
CA ARG A 272 5.82 10.62 -20.58
C ARG A 272 4.65 10.43 -19.62
N TRP A 273 4.88 10.55 -18.31
CA TRP A 273 3.82 10.46 -17.30
C TRP A 273 2.74 11.52 -17.48
N GLU A 274 3.10 12.75 -17.82
CA GLU A 274 2.13 13.81 -18.11
C GLU A 274 1.19 13.43 -19.27
N ALA A 275 1.74 12.83 -20.34
CA ALA A 275 0.96 12.37 -21.49
C ALA A 275 0.10 11.14 -21.18
N ASP A 276 0.61 10.20 -20.39
CA ASP A 276 -0.04 8.91 -20.13
C ASP A 276 -1.02 8.95 -18.93
N ARG A 277 -1.02 10.00 -18.11
CA ARG A 277 -1.78 10.09 -16.85
C ARG A 277 -3.28 9.75 -16.98
N GLU A 278 -3.88 10.03 -18.13
CA GLU A 278 -5.32 9.81 -18.35
C GLU A 278 -5.64 8.35 -18.69
N ALA A 279 -4.66 7.59 -19.18
CA ALA A 279 -4.81 6.17 -19.54
C ALA A 279 -4.70 5.23 -18.33
N LEU A 280 -4.16 5.71 -17.20
CA LEU A 280 -4.00 4.92 -15.99
C LEU A 280 -5.34 4.59 -15.34
N ASP A 281 -5.44 3.40 -14.74
CA ASP A 281 -6.60 3.01 -13.92
C ASP A 281 -6.56 3.61 -12.49
N TYR A 282 -5.70 4.59 -12.26
CA TYR A 282 -5.58 5.31 -10.99
C TYR A 282 -5.22 6.77 -11.25
N GLU A 283 -5.56 7.64 -10.31
CA GLU A 283 -5.26 9.07 -10.41
C GLU A 283 -3.82 9.33 -9.93
N ILE A 284 -3.08 10.10 -10.72
CA ILE A 284 -1.79 10.67 -10.35
C ILE A 284 -1.87 12.20 -10.44
N ASP A 285 -1.24 12.89 -9.49
CA ASP A 285 -1.16 14.36 -9.47
C ASP A 285 0.24 14.89 -9.81
N GLY A 286 1.14 14.01 -10.22
CA GLY A 286 2.48 14.34 -10.70
C GLY A 286 3.41 13.12 -10.71
N VAL A 287 4.71 13.40 -10.66
CA VAL A 287 5.78 12.41 -10.52
C VAL A 287 6.57 12.76 -9.27
N VAL A 288 6.85 11.77 -8.42
CA VAL A 288 7.79 11.89 -7.32
C VAL A 288 9.18 11.64 -7.85
N VAL A 289 10.11 12.55 -7.55
CA VAL A 289 11.52 12.42 -7.90
C VAL A 289 12.33 12.32 -6.61
N LYS A 290 13.16 11.29 -6.51
CA LYS A 290 14.08 11.06 -5.38
C LYS A 290 15.50 10.92 -5.92
N VAL A 291 16.49 11.33 -5.14
CA VAL A 291 17.87 10.87 -5.36
C VAL A 291 17.88 9.38 -5.02
N ASN A 292 18.52 8.56 -5.86
CA ASN A 292 18.51 7.11 -5.69
C ASN A 292 19.38 6.69 -4.49
N ASP A 293 20.56 7.26 -4.35
CA ASP A 293 21.48 7.00 -3.23
C ASP A 293 20.88 7.50 -1.89
N LEU A 294 20.99 6.68 -0.84
CA LEU A 294 20.46 6.97 0.49
C LEU A 294 21.52 7.49 1.48
N ASP A 295 22.81 7.43 1.13
CA ASP A 295 23.93 7.91 1.98
C ASP A 295 24.19 9.43 1.89
#